data_AF-A0A7S3QDI2-F1
#
_entry.id   AF-A0A7S3QDI2-F1
#
_cell.length_a   1.000
_cell.length_b   1.000
_cell.length_c   1.000
_cell.angle_alpha   90.00
_cell.angle_beta   90.00
_cell.angle_gamma   90.00
#
_symmetry.space_group_name_H-M   'P 1'
#
loop_
_entity.id
_entity.type
_entity.pdbx_description
1 polymer ?
#
loop_
_entity_poly.entity_id
_entity_poly.type
_entity_poly.pdbx_seq_one_letter_code
_entity_poly.pdbx_strand_id
1 'polypeptide(L)'
;TSLASIKFPASLESIGGSAFRDCTSLASIELPASLESIGSQLLSNPLDILLSMDVPALRAFDGCTSLESIKLPVDSTLEHIGDNAFRDCTSLASIKLPA
;
A
#
# COMPACT_ATOMS: atom_id res chain seq x y z
N THR A 1 -11.63 -7.78 -8.14
CA THR A 1 -12.76 -7.07 -7.49
C THR A 1 -13.13 -5.82 -8.30
N SER A 2 -14.33 -5.24 -8.11
CA SER A 2 -14.82 -4.08 -8.93
C SER A 2 -14.51 -2.70 -8.33
N LEU A 3 -13.62 -2.62 -7.33
CA LEU A 3 -13.29 -1.35 -6.67
C LEU A 3 -12.54 -0.45 -7.65
N ALA A 4 -13.14 0.66 -8.07
CA ALA A 4 -12.57 1.57 -9.06
C ALA A 4 -11.87 2.79 -8.43
N SER A 5 -12.30 3.20 -7.24
CA SER A 5 -11.74 4.33 -6.51
C SER A 5 -11.95 4.16 -5.00
N ILE A 6 -11.09 4.81 -4.22
CA ILE A 6 -11.17 4.86 -2.77
C ILE A 6 -10.73 6.25 -2.29
N LYS A 7 -11.33 6.71 -1.20
CA LYS A 7 -10.88 7.90 -0.46
C LYS A 7 -10.54 7.47 0.95
N PHE A 8 -9.35 7.86 1.41
CA PHE A 8 -8.92 7.59 2.78
C PHE A 8 -9.20 8.77 3.69
N PRO A 9 -9.44 8.51 4.99
CA PRO A 9 -9.43 9.57 5.98
C PRO A 9 -8.02 10.13 6.13
N ALA A 10 -7.93 11.41 6.53
CA ALA A 10 -6.65 12.10 6.76
C ALA A 10 -5.87 11.56 7.97
N SER A 11 -6.45 10.64 8.76
CA SER A 11 -5.85 10.01 9.94
C SER A 11 -5.46 8.55 9.69
N LEU A 12 -5.43 8.09 8.43
CA LEU A 12 -5.01 6.72 8.13
C LEU A 12 -3.49 6.62 8.25
N GLU A 13 -3.02 5.75 9.15
CA GLU A 13 -1.59 5.57 9.43
C GLU A 13 -1.00 4.35 8.71
N SER A 14 -1.81 3.33 8.42
CA SER A 14 -1.33 2.11 7.79
C SER A 14 -2.31 1.50 6.79
N ILE A 15 -1.75 0.93 5.72
CA ILE A 15 -2.45 0.03 4.81
C ILE A 15 -1.94 -1.37 5.06
N GLY A 16 -2.84 -2.21 5.57
CA GLY A 16 -2.55 -3.60 5.86
C GLY A 16 -2.21 -4.42 4.62
N GLY A 17 -1.67 -5.60 4.88
CA GLY A 17 -1.27 -6.49 3.82
C GLY A 17 -2.42 -7.09 3.03
N SER A 18 -2.22 -7.20 1.71
CA SER A 18 -3.25 -7.65 0.76
C SER A 18 -4.56 -6.83 0.78
N ALA A 19 -4.59 -5.63 1.38
CA ALA A 19 -5.80 -4.83 1.55
C ALA A 19 -6.54 -4.53 0.24
N PHE A 20 -5.80 -4.39 -0.86
CA PHE A 20 -6.30 -4.12 -2.21
C PHE A 20 -5.85 -5.17 -3.21
N ARG A 21 -5.55 -6.40 -2.74
CA ARG A 21 -5.12 -7.48 -3.62
C ARG A 21 -6.20 -7.79 -4.66
N ASP A 22 -5.78 -7.97 -5.91
CA ASP A 22 -6.62 -8.25 -7.08
C ASP A 22 -7.71 -7.18 -7.34
N CYS A 23 -7.45 -5.93 -6.93
CA CYS A 23 -8.25 -4.76 -7.31
C CYS A 23 -7.97 -4.33 -8.76
N THR A 24 -8.32 -5.20 -9.70
CA THR A 24 -8.09 -5.04 -11.15
C THR A 24 -8.84 -3.86 -11.78
N SER A 25 -9.80 -3.25 -11.09
CA SER A 25 -10.52 -2.05 -11.58
C SER A 25 -9.96 -0.74 -10.99
N LEU A 26 -9.07 -0.80 -10.01
CA LEU A 26 -8.54 0.38 -9.33
C LEU A 26 -7.54 1.08 -10.24
N ALA A 27 -7.89 2.25 -10.76
CA ALA A 27 -7.07 2.98 -11.74
C ALA A 27 -6.09 3.96 -11.09
N SER A 28 -6.50 4.58 -9.98
CA SER A 28 -5.69 5.56 -9.25
C SER A 28 -6.01 5.55 -7.77
N ILE A 29 -5.02 5.95 -6.97
CA ILE A 29 -5.17 6.04 -5.52
C ILE A 29 -4.45 7.28 -5.00
N GLU A 30 -5.11 7.96 -4.05
CA GLU A 30 -4.57 9.12 -3.36
C GLU A 30 -4.38 8.72 -1.89
N LEU A 31 -3.11 8.65 -1.47
CA LEU A 31 -2.74 8.26 -0.11
C LEU A 31 -2.76 9.51 0.81
N PRO A 32 -3.17 9.38 2.08
CA PRO A 32 -3.15 10.50 3.01
C PRO A 32 -1.73 10.82 3.48
N ALA A 33 -1.50 12.06 3.93
CA ALA A 33 -0.18 12.53 4.36
C ALA A 33 0.31 11.78 5.61
N SER A 34 -0.62 11.40 6.49
CA SER A 34 -0.37 10.64 7.71
C SER A 34 0.00 9.16 7.49
N LEU A 35 0.01 8.68 6.25
CA LEU A 35 0.26 7.27 5.99
C LEU A 35 1.73 6.95 6.23
N GLU A 36 2.01 6.11 7.23
CA GLU A 36 3.35 5.71 7.65
C GLU A 36 3.81 4.38 7.04
N SER A 37 2.86 3.48 6.73
CA SER A 37 3.19 2.13 6.25
C SER A 37 2.20 1.55 5.24
N ILE A 38 2.74 0.83 4.25
CA ILE A 38 1.98 0.03 3.26
C ILE A 38 2.49 -1.40 3.28
N GLY A 39 1.59 -2.39 3.38
CA GLY A 39 1.96 -3.80 3.22
C GLY A 39 2.74 -4.40 4.41
N SER A 40 2.95 -3.66 5.49
CA SER A 40 3.33 -4.26 6.76
C SER A 40 2.58 -3.52 7.85
N GLN A 41 2.06 -4.25 8.83
CA GLN A 41 1.88 -3.61 10.11
C GLN A 41 3.29 -3.26 10.59
N LEU A 42 3.54 -1.98 10.88
CA LEU A 42 4.49 -1.61 11.92
C LEU A 42 3.96 -2.27 13.19
N LEU A 43 4.31 -3.55 13.37
CA LEU A 43 4.08 -4.29 14.59
C LEU A 43 4.79 -3.46 15.65
N SER A 44 4.01 -2.76 16.48
CA SER A 44 4.48 -1.80 17.47
C SER A 44 5.36 -2.45 18.55
N ASN A 45 5.68 -3.74 18.39
CA ASN A 45 6.44 -4.54 19.31
C ASN A 45 7.47 -5.42 18.56
N PRO A 46 8.77 -5.28 18.84
CA PRO A 46 9.81 -6.09 18.19
C PRO A 46 9.70 -7.60 18.46
N LEU A 47 8.89 -8.03 19.44
CA LEU A 47 8.61 -9.44 19.70
C LEU A 47 7.66 -10.09 18.68
N ASP A 48 6.80 -9.32 18.01
CA ASP A 48 5.86 -9.88 17.02
C ASP A 48 6.55 -10.17 15.65
N ILE A 49 7.75 -9.63 15.43
CA ILE A 49 8.58 -9.87 14.23
C ILE A 49 8.96 -11.36 14.09
N LEU A 50 9.10 -12.07 15.22
CA LEU A 50 9.54 -13.48 15.25
C LEU A 50 8.43 -14.49 14.89
N LEU A 51 7.16 -14.09 14.87
CA LEU A 51 6.04 -14.96 14.46
C LEU A 51 5.72 -14.88 12.96
N SER A 52 6.42 -14.02 12.22
CA SER A 52 5.97 -13.50 10.92
C SER A 52 6.75 -14.01 9.70
N MET A 53 7.55 -15.08 9.82
CA MET A 53 8.37 -15.59 8.70
C MET A 53 7.56 -16.08 7.48
N ASP A 54 6.22 -16.13 7.54
CA ASP A 54 5.34 -16.58 6.46
C ASP A 54 4.18 -15.62 6.13
N VAL A 55 4.17 -14.36 6.61
CA VAL A 55 2.95 -13.54 6.46
C VAL A 55 2.83 -13.01 5.01
N PRO A 56 1.73 -13.33 4.29
CA PRO A 56 1.39 -12.75 2.97
C PRO A 56 1.10 -11.24 3.02
N ALA A 57 1.46 -10.56 4.11
CA ALA A 57 1.12 -9.18 4.37
C ALA A 57 1.79 -8.23 3.38
N LEU A 58 2.83 -8.63 2.68
CA LEU A 58 3.66 -7.70 1.93
C LEU A 58 3.01 -7.22 0.61
N ARG A 59 1.83 -7.75 0.24
CA ARG A 59 1.18 -7.62 -1.08
C ARG A 59 -0.01 -6.65 -1.16
N ALA A 60 0.11 -5.47 -0.54
CA ALA A 60 -1.00 -4.51 -0.36
C ALA A 60 -1.84 -4.25 -1.62
N PHE A 61 -1.21 -4.13 -2.80
CA PHE A 61 -1.82 -3.88 -4.10
C PHE A 61 -1.47 -4.96 -5.14
N ASP A 62 -1.10 -6.17 -4.71
CA ASP A 62 -0.76 -7.28 -5.61
C ASP A 62 -1.88 -7.54 -6.62
N GLY A 63 -1.55 -7.64 -7.91
CA GLY A 63 -2.54 -7.89 -8.97
C GLY A 63 -3.46 -6.70 -9.30
N CYS A 64 -3.15 -5.47 -8.84
CA CYS A 64 -3.86 -4.27 -9.30
C CYS A 64 -3.45 -3.90 -10.73
N THR A 65 -3.84 -4.71 -11.70
CA THR A 65 -3.36 -4.61 -13.09
C THR A 65 -3.74 -3.32 -13.79
N SER A 66 -4.78 -2.60 -13.33
CA SER A 66 -5.20 -1.31 -13.89
C SER A 66 -4.67 -0.10 -13.13
N LEU A 67 -3.91 -0.30 -12.04
CA LEU A 67 -3.41 0.81 -11.23
C LEU A 67 -2.31 1.55 -11.99
N GLU A 68 -2.63 2.73 -12.49
CA GLU A 68 -1.72 3.55 -13.32
C GLU A 68 -0.93 4.55 -12.48
N SER A 69 -1.52 5.05 -11.39
CA SER A 69 -0.92 6.10 -10.57
C SER A 69 -1.22 5.98 -9.09
N ILE A 70 -0.20 6.30 -8.29
CA ILE A 70 -0.27 6.42 -6.84
C ILE A 70 0.23 7.82 -6.52
N LYS A 71 -0.64 8.63 -5.89
CA LYS A 71 -0.28 9.98 -5.47
C LYS A 71 -0.05 9.99 -3.97
N LEU A 72 1.14 10.43 -3.58
CA LEU A 72 1.49 10.77 -2.21
C LEU A 72 1.56 12.29 -2.05
N PRO A 73 1.09 12.83 -0.92
CA PRO A 73 1.29 14.23 -0.56
C PRO A 73 2.79 14.54 -0.41
N VAL A 74 3.16 15.80 -0.66
CA VAL A 74 4.55 16.27 -0.55
C VAL A 74 5.08 16.19 0.88
N ASP A 75 4.17 16.22 1.85
CA ASP A 75 4.36 16.12 3.30
C ASP A 75 4.09 14.71 3.82
N SER A 76 4.14 13.69 2.96
CA SER A 76 3.89 12.31 3.35
C SER A 76 4.94 11.81 4.36
N THR A 77 4.45 11.15 5.41
CA THR A 77 5.26 10.49 6.44
C THR A 77 5.52 9.02 6.13
N LEU A 78 5.40 8.59 4.87
CA LEU A 78 5.53 7.18 4.49
C LEU A 78 6.97 6.73 4.64
N GLU A 79 7.22 5.85 5.62
CA GLU A 79 8.56 5.32 5.91
C GLU A 79 8.75 3.92 5.34
N HIS A 80 7.67 3.12 5.26
CA HIS A 80 7.78 1.71 4.94
C HIS A 80 6.80 1.25 3.85
N ILE A 81 7.35 0.57 2.84
CA ILE A 81 6.60 -0.16 1.81
C ILE A 81 7.02 -1.61 1.88
N GLY A 82 6.06 -2.50 2.10
CA GLY A 82 6.28 -3.94 2.18
C GLY A 82 6.70 -4.56 0.84
N ASP A 83 7.43 -5.67 0.90
CA ASP A 83 7.91 -6.38 -0.28
C ASP A 83 6.76 -6.82 -1.19
N ASN A 84 6.86 -6.60 -2.50
CA ASN A 84 5.78 -6.96 -3.43
C ASN A 84 4.47 -6.18 -3.21
N ALA A 85 4.49 -5.04 -2.51
CA ALA A 85 3.30 -4.22 -2.31
C ALA A 85 2.60 -3.86 -3.63
N PHE A 86 3.35 -3.75 -4.72
CA PHE A 86 2.84 -3.45 -6.07
C PHE A 86 3.15 -4.55 -7.08
N ARG A 87 3.24 -5.80 -6.63
CA ARG A 87 3.47 -6.94 -7.52
C ARG A 87 2.32 -7.09 -8.51
N ASP A 88 2.65 -7.44 -9.75
CA ASP A 88 1.69 -7.63 -10.84
C ASP A 88 0.80 -6.38 -11.12
N CYS A 89 1.20 -5.18 -10.63
CA CYS A 89 0.64 -3.89 -11.04
C CYS A 89 1.14 -3.50 -12.44
N THR A 90 0.69 -4.22 -13.46
CA THR A 90 1.25 -4.14 -14.82
C THR A 90 1.07 -2.78 -15.51
N SER A 91 0.09 -1.98 -15.10
CA SER A 91 -0.14 -0.63 -15.65
C SER A 91 0.58 0.48 -14.88
N LEU A 92 1.23 0.17 -13.75
CA LEU A 92 1.85 1.17 -12.90
C LEU A 92 3.15 1.66 -13.53
N ALA A 93 3.11 2.84 -14.15
CA ALA A 93 4.24 3.38 -14.90
C ALA A 93 5.30 4.05 -13.99
N SER A 94 4.87 4.69 -12.91
CA SER A 94 5.77 5.37 -11.96
C SER A 94 5.12 5.56 -10.60
N ILE A 95 5.94 5.57 -9.56
CA ILE A 95 5.55 5.97 -8.20
C ILE A 95 6.47 7.12 -7.80
N LYS A 96 5.89 8.22 -7.34
CA LYS A 96 6.64 9.34 -6.75
C LYS A 96 6.62 9.17 -5.24
N LEU A 97 7.76 8.77 -4.67
CA LEU A 97 7.94 8.71 -3.23
C LEU A 97 8.37 10.09 -2.71
N PRO A 98 7.92 10.50 -1.51
CA PRO A 98 8.49 11.65 -0.82
C PRO A 98 10.00 11.44 -0.57
N ALA A 99 10.73 12.54 -0.46
CA ALA A 99 12.19 12.56 -0.26
C ALA A 99 12.57 12.44 1.22
#